data_AF-A0A7W1NXC2-F1
#
_entry.id   AF-A0A7W1NXC2-F1
#
_cell.length_a   1.000
_cell.length_b   1.000
_cell.length_c   1.000
_cell.angle_alpha   90.00
_cell.angle_beta   90.00
_cell.angle_gamma   90.00
#
_symmetry.space_group_name_H-M   'P 1'
#
loop_
_entity.id
_entity.type
_entity.pdbx_description
1 polymer ?
#
loop_
_entity_poly.entity_id
_entity_poly.type
_entity_poly.pdbx_seq_one_letter_code
_entity_poly.pdbx_strand_id
1 'polypeptide(L)'
;MKLFISYAPNDRAHIEELAQLLNEAGHEAWIDHTLTEGQRWEKELREQVEGCDAFVYGLSREAVKSEWSKREFRIAKKAKMFVFPVIINPNAKSDIPSDLKPYLLTDCSDGVNADSVANLLAELAKIAEKVAAKGERKSSYAAETVEEEDEDGFDEDTVQQVEFKDDMPPELQALATQANDLLVAGKWEKAIAKLSELVKQVPENAMIYAARGDAYSALGKGDEALADYNAVIRLEPENGKAFNIRANLYRDLEKQDEALADFTESIRLDPEHAFPRISRGMLYYQQGKIEEALSDFEMYSKLAPEDYLGHNNRAFVMFQQERYEEAEAAWHLATEFEDVDDYVFAGHAVALEQLKRPAEAVEEYKKAVQMNRRWKNKLDTVGAEYSWTEPMLVLATHIIGRLRASR
;
A
#
# COMPACT_ATOMS: atom_id res chain seq x y z
N MET A 1 -26.56 -18.24 -3.89
CA MET A 1 -25.39 -17.42 -4.26
C MET A 1 -24.28 -17.71 -3.28
N LYS A 2 -23.03 -17.71 -3.74
CA LYS A 2 -21.86 -17.75 -2.87
C LYS A 2 -21.57 -16.34 -2.36
N LEU A 3 -21.49 -16.18 -1.04
CA LEU A 3 -21.27 -14.89 -0.40
C LEU A 3 -19.94 -14.95 0.36
N PHE A 4 -19.07 -13.98 0.12
CA PHE A 4 -17.88 -13.78 0.94
C PHE A 4 -18.21 -12.78 2.04
N ILE A 5 -18.01 -13.13 3.31
CA ILE A 5 -18.27 -12.24 4.44
C ILE A 5 -16.95 -11.80 5.08
N SER A 6 -16.64 -10.51 4.93
CA SER A 6 -15.50 -9.84 5.56
C SER A 6 -15.93 -9.18 6.87
N TYR A 7 -15.13 -9.31 7.92
CA TYR A 7 -15.40 -8.75 9.25
C TYR A 7 -14.11 -8.66 10.09
N ALA A 8 -14.17 -8.05 11.28
CA ALA A 8 -13.06 -8.12 12.22
C ALA A 8 -13.20 -9.33 13.14
N PRO A 9 -12.10 -9.98 13.58
CA PRO A 9 -12.17 -11.19 14.42
C PRO A 9 -13.04 -11.07 15.67
N ASN A 10 -13.14 -9.86 16.25
CA ASN A 10 -13.97 -9.60 17.43
C ASN A 10 -15.47 -9.61 17.15
N ASP A 11 -15.89 -9.45 15.89
CA ASP A 11 -17.30 -9.49 15.47
C ASP A 11 -17.77 -10.90 15.11
N ARG A 12 -16.89 -11.91 15.25
CA ARG A 12 -17.13 -13.28 14.82
C ARG A 12 -18.47 -13.84 15.26
N ALA A 13 -18.86 -13.65 16.52
CA ALA A 13 -20.13 -14.18 17.03
C ALA A 13 -21.34 -13.66 16.24
N HIS A 14 -21.41 -12.35 16.01
CA HIS A 14 -22.51 -11.75 15.25
C HIS A 14 -22.46 -12.10 13.76
N ILE A 15 -21.26 -12.31 13.22
CA ILE A 15 -21.05 -12.73 11.83
C ILE A 15 -21.45 -14.19 11.62
N GLU A 16 -21.16 -15.06 12.58
CA GLU A 16 -21.61 -16.45 12.56
C GLU A 16 -23.15 -16.52 12.58
N GLU A 17 -23.82 -15.67 13.37
CA GLU A 17 -25.28 -15.52 13.35
C GLU A 17 -25.79 -15.02 11.98
N LEU A 18 -25.14 -14.00 11.40
CA LEU A 18 -25.50 -13.48 10.08
C LEU A 18 -25.33 -14.55 8.99
N ALA A 19 -24.20 -15.24 8.98
CA ALA A 19 -23.90 -16.31 8.04
C ALA A 19 -24.90 -17.46 8.18
N GLN A 20 -25.28 -17.83 9.42
CA GLN A 20 -26.30 -18.85 9.65
C GLN A 20 -27.63 -18.46 9.01
N LEU A 21 -28.12 -17.24 9.24
CA LEU A 21 -29.38 -16.76 8.64
C LEU A 21 -29.31 -16.72 7.10
N LEU A 22 -28.18 -16.29 6.54
CA LEU A 22 -27.96 -16.29 5.09
C LEU A 22 -27.94 -17.73 4.52
N ASN A 23 -27.36 -18.68 5.25
CA ASN A 23 -27.35 -20.10 4.90
C ASN A 23 -28.75 -20.72 4.98
N GLU A 24 -29.53 -20.41 6.02
CA GLU A 24 -30.93 -20.83 6.15
C GLU A 24 -31.82 -20.28 5.02
N ALA A 25 -31.48 -19.09 4.50
CA ALA A 25 -32.11 -18.49 3.33
C ALA A 25 -31.61 -19.06 1.98
N GLY A 26 -30.73 -20.06 1.98
CA GLY A 26 -30.25 -20.75 0.78
C GLY A 26 -29.06 -20.09 0.07
N HIS A 27 -28.36 -19.16 0.73
CA HIS A 27 -27.06 -18.67 0.28
C HIS A 27 -25.94 -19.54 0.82
N GLU A 28 -24.79 -19.61 0.14
CA GLU A 28 -23.59 -20.26 0.65
C GLU A 28 -22.70 -19.15 1.22
N ALA A 29 -22.90 -18.83 2.49
CA ALA A 29 -22.18 -17.78 3.19
C ALA A 29 -20.85 -18.32 3.74
N TRP A 30 -19.76 -17.83 3.16
CA TRP A 30 -18.40 -18.17 3.55
C TRP A 30 -17.81 -17.04 4.40
N ILE A 31 -17.30 -17.40 5.58
CA ILE A 31 -16.62 -16.50 6.51
C ILE A 31 -15.11 -16.77 6.41
N ASP A 32 -14.28 -15.75 6.56
CA ASP A 32 -12.80 -15.75 6.38
C ASP A 32 -11.94 -16.75 7.19
N HIS A 33 -12.53 -17.71 7.91
CA HIS A 33 -11.97 -18.39 9.08
C HIS A 33 -10.74 -19.29 8.90
N THR A 34 -10.08 -19.36 7.74
CA THR A 34 -8.92 -20.27 7.54
C THR A 34 -7.82 -19.76 6.63
N LEU A 35 -7.75 -18.45 6.33
CA LEU A 35 -6.58 -17.93 5.62
C LEU A 35 -5.43 -17.77 6.63
N THR A 36 -4.55 -18.78 6.72
CA THR A 36 -3.28 -18.64 7.43
C THR A 36 -2.38 -17.68 6.68
N GLU A 37 -1.88 -16.66 7.36
CA GLU A 37 -0.91 -15.72 6.80
C GLU A 37 0.32 -16.49 6.24
N GLY A 38 0.72 -16.20 5.00
CA GLY A 38 1.84 -16.87 4.34
C GLY A 38 2.04 -16.46 2.88
N GLN A 39 3.10 -16.96 2.24
CA GLN A 39 3.60 -16.53 0.89
C GLN A 39 2.59 -16.60 -0.27
N ARG A 40 1.43 -17.27 -0.12
CA ARG A 40 0.38 -17.37 -1.14
C ARG A 40 -0.95 -16.75 -0.74
N TRP A 41 -1.04 -16.18 0.45
CA TRP A 41 -2.27 -15.69 1.03
C TRP A 41 -2.96 -14.68 0.10
N GLU A 42 -2.27 -13.69 -0.45
CA GLU A 42 -2.93 -12.68 -1.28
C GLU A 42 -3.60 -13.27 -2.54
N LYS A 43 -2.96 -14.26 -3.16
CA LYS A 43 -3.53 -14.98 -4.29
C LYS A 43 -4.73 -15.82 -3.87
N GLU A 44 -4.61 -16.56 -2.78
CA GLU A 44 -5.69 -17.41 -2.25
C GLU A 44 -6.91 -16.59 -1.79
N LEU A 45 -6.67 -15.46 -1.12
CA LEU A 45 -7.70 -14.51 -0.72
C LEU A 45 -8.41 -13.94 -1.96
N ARG A 46 -7.65 -13.51 -2.97
CA ARG A 46 -8.22 -13.00 -4.22
C ARG A 46 -9.08 -14.06 -4.91
N GLU A 47 -8.58 -15.28 -5.05
CA GLU A 47 -9.32 -16.39 -5.67
C GLU A 47 -10.60 -16.73 -4.91
N GLN A 48 -10.59 -16.66 -3.58
CA GLN A 48 -11.76 -16.91 -2.74
C GLN A 48 -12.80 -15.79 -2.83
N VAL A 49 -12.37 -14.53 -2.76
CA VAL A 49 -13.27 -13.36 -2.89
C VAL A 49 -13.88 -13.34 -4.30
N GLU A 50 -13.07 -13.43 -5.35
CA GLU A 50 -13.53 -13.43 -6.74
C GLU A 50 -14.34 -14.69 -7.12
N GLY A 51 -14.16 -15.78 -6.38
CA GLY A 51 -14.94 -17.02 -6.52
C GLY A 51 -16.38 -16.92 -6.02
N CYS A 52 -16.72 -15.87 -5.26
CA CYS A 52 -18.06 -15.61 -4.76
C CYS A 52 -18.89 -14.74 -5.72
N ASP A 53 -20.22 -14.79 -5.56
CA ASP A 53 -21.15 -14.00 -6.37
C ASP A 53 -21.37 -12.57 -5.80
N ALA A 54 -21.18 -12.40 -4.49
CA ALA A 54 -21.28 -11.11 -3.81
C ALA A 54 -20.40 -11.05 -2.56
N PHE A 55 -20.11 -9.82 -2.14
CA PHE A 55 -19.29 -9.50 -0.99
C PHE A 55 -20.16 -8.82 0.08
N VAL A 56 -20.14 -9.36 1.29
CA VAL A 56 -20.83 -8.79 2.46
C VAL A 56 -19.77 -8.23 3.39
N TYR A 57 -19.87 -6.94 3.69
CA TYR A 57 -18.93 -6.27 4.59
C TYR A 57 -19.59 -6.05 5.95
N GLY A 58 -19.23 -6.87 6.94
CA GLY A 58 -19.62 -6.67 8.33
C GLY A 58 -18.91 -5.47 8.94
N LEU A 59 -19.67 -4.40 9.19
CA LEU A 59 -19.16 -3.13 9.69
C LEU A 59 -19.28 -3.05 11.21
N SER A 60 -18.13 -2.90 11.83
CA SER A 60 -17.89 -2.48 13.21
C SER A 60 -16.81 -1.38 13.21
N ARG A 61 -16.55 -0.76 14.36
CA ARG A 61 -15.44 0.19 14.49
C ARG A 61 -14.08 -0.46 14.22
N GLU A 62 -13.96 -1.73 14.60
CA GLU A 62 -12.79 -2.57 14.45
C GLU A 62 -12.62 -2.98 12.98
N ALA A 63 -13.69 -3.41 12.30
CA ALA A 63 -13.65 -3.81 10.90
C ALA A 63 -13.28 -2.65 9.99
N VAL A 64 -13.84 -1.46 10.23
CA VAL A 64 -13.49 -0.25 9.46
C VAL A 64 -12.01 0.12 9.60
N LYS A 65 -11.39 -0.18 10.76
CA LYS A 65 -9.98 0.10 11.02
C LYS A 65 -9.05 -1.04 10.65
N SER A 66 -9.59 -2.23 10.41
CA SER A 66 -8.84 -3.44 10.09
C SER A 66 -8.25 -3.37 8.69
N GLU A 67 -6.92 -3.45 8.59
CA GLU A 67 -6.25 -3.55 7.28
C GLU A 67 -6.63 -4.84 6.54
N TRP A 68 -6.96 -5.90 7.29
CA TRP A 68 -7.50 -7.14 6.74
C TRP A 68 -8.81 -6.87 5.98
N SER A 69 -9.83 -6.33 6.67
CA SER A 69 -11.16 -6.12 6.11
C SER A 69 -11.14 -5.06 5.00
N LYS A 70 -10.30 -4.02 5.11
CA LYS A 70 -10.06 -3.05 4.04
C LYS A 70 -9.47 -3.70 2.78
N ARG A 71 -8.53 -4.63 2.93
CA ARG A 71 -7.89 -5.33 1.80
C ARG A 71 -8.90 -6.21 1.07
N GLU A 72 -9.70 -6.97 1.79
CA GLU A 72 -10.77 -7.79 1.23
C GLU A 72 -11.81 -6.94 0.47
N PHE A 73 -12.19 -5.80 1.05
CA PHE A 73 -13.09 -4.85 0.40
C PHE A 73 -12.48 -4.25 -0.88
N ARG A 74 -11.17 -3.94 -0.89
CA ARG A 74 -10.48 -3.46 -2.10
C ARG A 74 -10.48 -4.51 -3.22
N ILE A 75 -10.28 -5.79 -2.90
CA ILE A 75 -10.38 -6.89 -3.87
C ILE A 75 -11.80 -6.94 -4.46
N ALA A 76 -12.83 -6.92 -3.62
CA ALA A 76 -14.23 -6.93 -4.07
C ALA A 76 -14.56 -5.72 -4.97
N LYS A 77 -14.08 -4.52 -4.62
CA LYS A 77 -14.23 -3.29 -5.41
C LYS A 77 -13.54 -3.41 -6.77
N LYS A 78 -12.28 -3.89 -6.81
CA LYS A 78 -11.50 -4.10 -8.05
C LYS A 78 -12.15 -5.14 -8.98
N ALA A 79 -12.68 -6.21 -8.40
CA ALA A 79 -13.44 -7.23 -9.12
C ALA A 79 -14.83 -6.77 -9.58
N LYS A 80 -15.27 -5.56 -9.16
CA LYS A 80 -16.58 -4.97 -9.41
C LYS A 80 -17.72 -5.83 -8.88
N MET A 81 -17.52 -6.50 -7.74
CA MET A 81 -18.54 -7.36 -7.14
C MET A 81 -19.74 -6.55 -6.64
N PHE A 82 -20.86 -7.23 -6.42
CA PHE A 82 -21.95 -6.68 -5.62
C PHE A 82 -21.51 -6.61 -4.16
N VAL A 83 -21.48 -5.41 -3.59
CA VAL A 83 -21.07 -5.18 -2.20
C VAL A 83 -22.29 -4.82 -1.35
N PHE A 84 -22.38 -5.46 -0.19
CA PHE A 84 -23.43 -5.25 0.80
C PHE A 84 -22.81 -4.93 2.16
N PRO A 85 -22.72 -3.64 2.53
CA PRO A 85 -22.27 -3.28 3.86
C PRO A 85 -23.40 -3.50 4.89
N VAL A 86 -23.08 -4.24 5.94
CA VAL A 86 -23.99 -4.63 7.03
C VAL A 86 -23.44 -4.08 8.33
N ILE A 87 -24.15 -3.17 8.99
CA ILE A 87 -23.77 -2.61 10.28
C ILE A 87 -24.10 -3.63 11.36
N ILE A 88 -23.09 -4.21 11.97
CA ILE A 88 -23.25 -5.27 12.97
C ILE A 88 -23.13 -4.71 14.39
N ASN A 89 -22.47 -3.55 14.53
CA ASN A 89 -22.32 -2.85 15.79
C ASN A 89 -22.75 -1.37 15.65
N PRO A 90 -23.56 -0.82 16.55
CA PRO A 90 -24.05 0.57 16.46
C PRO A 90 -22.92 1.59 16.45
N ASN A 91 -21.77 1.26 17.04
CA ASN A 91 -20.59 2.13 17.07
C ASN A 91 -19.94 2.35 15.69
N ALA A 92 -20.33 1.58 14.66
CA ALA A 92 -19.81 1.76 13.31
C ALA A 92 -20.48 2.92 12.55
N LYS A 93 -21.67 3.38 12.97
CA LYS A 93 -22.49 4.36 12.22
C LYS A 93 -21.77 5.70 11.99
N SER A 94 -20.98 6.17 12.96
CA SER A 94 -20.19 7.39 12.83
C SER A 94 -18.93 7.22 11.99
N ASP A 95 -18.47 5.97 11.85
CA ASP A 95 -17.14 5.64 11.32
C ASP A 95 -17.23 5.03 9.91
N ILE A 96 -18.43 4.95 9.29
CA ILE A 96 -18.62 4.39 7.95
C ILE A 96 -17.78 5.17 6.91
N PRO A 97 -16.85 4.50 6.21
CA PRO A 97 -16.05 5.11 5.13
C PRO A 97 -16.92 5.80 4.07
N SER A 98 -16.44 6.91 3.52
CA SER A 98 -17.09 7.62 2.41
C SER A 98 -17.38 6.70 1.22
N ASP A 99 -16.46 5.79 0.94
CA ASP A 99 -16.54 4.79 -0.13
C ASP A 99 -17.74 3.85 -0.01
N LEU A 100 -18.29 3.65 1.19
CA LEU A 100 -19.44 2.79 1.42
C LEU A 100 -20.78 3.54 1.36
N LYS A 101 -20.76 4.87 1.35
CA LYS A 101 -21.99 5.70 1.28
C LYS A 101 -22.85 5.46 0.03
N PRO A 102 -22.30 5.13 -1.16
CA PRO A 102 -23.12 4.84 -2.33
C PRO A 102 -23.85 3.49 -2.26
N TYR A 103 -23.46 2.60 -1.34
CA TYR A 103 -24.02 1.26 -1.23
C TYR A 103 -25.24 1.24 -0.28
N LEU A 104 -26.17 0.32 -0.53
CA LEU A 104 -27.30 0.14 0.36
C LEU A 104 -26.84 -0.49 1.69
N LEU A 105 -26.87 0.31 2.75
CA LEU A 105 -26.53 -0.12 4.09
C LEU A 105 -27.65 -0.95 4.71
N THR A 106 -27.32 -2.14 5.21
CA THR A 106 -28.22 -2.93 6.06
C THR A 106 -27.84 -2.72 7.52
N ASP A 107 -28.79 -2.34 8.36
CA ASP A 107 -28.53 -2.06 9.77
C ASP A 107 -28.98 -3.23 10.65
N CYS A 108 -28.02 -3.94 11.23
CA CYS A 108 -28.21 -5.02 12.20
C CYS A 108 -27.62 -4.63 13.57
N SER A 109 -27.46 -3.33 13.85
CA SER A 109 -26.81 -2.86 15.09
C SER A 109 -27.55 -3.21 16.38
N ASP A 110 -28.87 -3.43 16.31
CA ASP A 110 -29.68 -3.86 17.45
C ASP A 110 -29.73 -5.40 17.60
N GLY A 111 -28.90 -6.13 16.83
CA GLY A 111 -28.81 -7.58 16.81
C GLY A 111 -29.15 -8.17 15.44
N VAL A 112 -28.55 -9.33 15.14
CA VAL A 112 -28.74 -10.04 13.87
C VAL A 112 -29.92 -11.00 14.00
N ASN A 113 -31.00 -10.74 13.26
CA ASN A 113 -32.20 -11.58 13.24
C ASN A 113 -32.90 -11.51 11.88
N ALA A 114 -33.97 -12.30 11.69
CA ALA A 114 -34.69 -12.38 10.42
C ALA A 114 -35.22 -11.02 9.92
N ASP A 115 -35.66 -10.14 10.82
CA ASP A 115 -36.17 -8.82 10.46
C ASP A 115 -35.05 -7.86 10.08
N SER A 116 -33.91 -7.90 10.80
CA SER A 116 -32.76 -7.02 10.54
C SER A 116 -32.09 -7.32 9.20
N VAL A 117 -32.14 -8.58 8.73
CA VAL A 117 -31.53 -9.01 7.46
C VAL A 117 -32.51 -9.06 6.29
N ALA A 118 -33.80 -8.77 6.49
CA ALA A 118 -34.83 -8.88 5.45
C ALA A 118 -34.52 -8.02 4.20
N ASN A 119 -34.00 -6.81 4.39
CA ASN A 119 -33.60 -5.94 3.28
C ASN A 119 -32.41 -6.53 2.49
N LEU A 120 -31.43 -7.10 3.19
CA LEU A 120 -30.29 -7.77 2.56
C LEU A 120 -30.75 -8.97 1.74
N LEU A 121 -31.62 -9.82 2.29
CA LEU A 121 -32.16 -10.98 1.60
C LEU A 121 -32.97 -10.59 0.35
N ALA A 122 -33.76 -9.53 0.44
CA ALA A 122 -34.53 -9.02 -0.70
C ALA A 122 -33.62 -8.55 -1.85
N GLU A 123 -32.51 -7.88 -1.55
CA GLU A 123 -31.54 -7.46 -2.58
C GLU A 123 -30.73 -8.64 -3.13
N LEU A 124 -30.32 -9.58 -2.27
CA LEU A 124 -29.65 -10.80 -2.71
C LEU A 124 -30.52 -11.61 -3.66
N ALA A 125 -31.83 -11.69 -3.42
CA ALA A 125 -32.78 -12.34 -4.34
C ALA A 125 -32.82 -11.65 -5.71
N LYS A 126 -32.91 -10.31 -5.75
CA LYS A 126 -32.88 -9.53 -7.00
C LYS A 126 -31.58 -9.76 -7.78
N ILE A 127 -30.46 -9.87 -7.09
CA ILE A 127 -29.15 -10.10 -7.73
C ILE A 127 -29.03 -11.55 -8.18
N ALA A 128 -29.52 -12.52 -7.41
CA ALA A 128 -29.55 -13.92 -7.81
C ALA A 128 -30.31 -14.12 -9.14
N GLU A 129 -31.45 -13.42 -9.32
CA GLU A 129 -32.19 -13.40 -10.60
C GLU A 129 -31.36 -12.81 -11.74
N LYS A 130 -30.65 -11.70 -11.51
CA LYS A 130 -29.77 -11.07 -12.53
C LYS A 130 -28.60 -11.98 -12.91
N VAL A 131 -27.95 -12.60 -11.93
CA VAL A 131 -26.84 -13.52 -12.13
C VAL A 131 -27.31 -14.76 -12.89
N ALA A 132 -28.47 -15.33 -12.53
CA ALA A 132 -29.04 -16.49 -13.20
C ALA A 132 -29.50 -16.18 -14.64
N ALA A 133 -30.05 -14.98 -14.89
CA ALA A 133 -30.58 -14.61 -16.20
C ALA A 133 -29.51 -14.15 -17.20
N LYS A 134 -28.43 -13.51 -16.73
CA LYS A 134 -27.45 -12.83 -17.60
C LYS A 134 -26.00 -13.24 -17.40
N GLY A 135 -25.69 -14.03 -16.36
CA GLY A 135 -24.30 -14.34 -15.99
C GLY A 135 -23.49 -13.11 -15.52
N GLU A 136 -24.15 -11.98 -15.28
CA GLU A 136 -23.54 -10.73 -14.85
C GLU A 136 -23.20 -10.81 -13.36
N ARG A 137 -21.93 -11.07 -13.04
CA ARG A 137 -21.39 -11.05 -11.67
C ARG A 137 -20.79 -9.69 -11.27
N LYS A 138 -21.06 -8.65 -12.06
CA LYS A 138 -20.49 -7.32 -11.87
C LYS A 138 -21.57 -6.29 -11.56
N SER A 139 -21.34 -5.47 -10.54
CA SER A 139 -22.23 -4.41 -10.12
C SER A 139 -22.24 -3.24 -11.11
N SER A 140 -23.43 -2.73 -11.42
CA SER A 140 -23.62 -1.49 -12.19
C SER A 140 -23.55 -0.24 -11.33
N TYR A 141 -23.50 -0.37 -10.00
CA TYR A 141 -23.12 0.73 -9.10
C TYR A 141 -21.62 0.96 -9.26
N ALA A 142 -21.25 1.56 -10.38
CA ALA A 142 -20.00 2.30 -10.46
C ALA A 142 -20.17 3.45 -9.46
N ALA A 143 -19.46 3.38 -8.34
CA ALA A 143 -19.06 4.62 -7.69
C ALA A 143 -18.46 5.47 -8.82
N GLU A 144 -19.08 6.61 -9.12
CA GLU A 144 -18.48 7.63 -9.98
C GLU A 144 -17.04 7.79 -9.51
N THR A 145 -16.12 7.74 -10.47
CA THR A 145 -14.67 7.85 -10.35
C THR A 145 -14.29 8.63 -9.08
N VAL A 146 -14.02 7.88 -8.01
CA VAL A 146 -13.10 8.35 -7.00
C VAL A 146 -11.77 8.33 -7.74
N GLU A 147 -11.24 9.51 -8.02
CA GLU A 147 -9.84 9.68 -8.41
C GLU A 147 -9.04 8.76 -7.52
N GLU A 148 -8.18 7.94 -8.13
CA GLU A 148 -7.29 7.01 -7.46
C GLU A 148 -6.63 7.79 -6.30
N GLU A 149 -7.12 7.61 -5.08
CA GLU A 149 -6.41 8.08 -3.90
C GLU A 149 -5.26 7.09 -3.76
N ASP A 150 -4.13 7.55 -4.27
CA ASP A 150 -2.78 7.00 -4.18
C ASP A 150 -2.67 5.94 -3.08
N GLU A 151 -2.64 4.68 -3.51
CA GLU A 151 -2.10 3.64 -2.66
C GLU A 151 -0.58 3.82 -2.68
N ASP A 152 -0.04 4.32 -1.56
CA ASP A 152 1.40 4.37 -1.27
C ASP A 152 2.09 3.08 -1.78
N GLY A 153 2.99 3.20 -2.78
CA GLY A 153 3.85 2.06 -3.16
C GLY A 153 4.51 2.01 -4.54
N PHE A 154 4.30 2.96 -5.46
CA PHE A 154 5.14 3.04 -6.66
C PHE A 154 5.41 4.50 -6.98
N ASP A 155 6.62 4.94 -6.67
CA ASP A 155 7.07 6.30 -6.98
C ASP A 155 7.13 6.43 -8.51
N GLU A 156 6.24 7.24 -9.10
CA GLU A 156 6.09 7.37 -10.57
C GLU A 156 7.42 7.74 -11.25
N ASP A 157 8.32 8.37 -10.50
CA ASP A 157 9.68 8.77 -10.92
C ASP A 157 10.69 7.59 -11.00
N THR A 158 10.32 6.38 -10.57
CA THR A 158 11.23 5.21 -10.54
C THR A 158 10.98 4.15 -11.60
N VAL A 159 9.90 4.28 -12.40
CA VAL A 159 9.58 3.33 -13.47
C VAL A 159 10.66 3.39 -14.56
N GLN A 160 11.26 2.24 -14.91
CA GLN A 160 12.24 2.18 -15.98
C GLN A 160 11.61 2.52 -17.33
N GLN A 161 12.24 3.43 -18.07
CA GLN A 161 11.79 3.82 -19.40
C GLN A 161 12.61 3.11 -20.48
N VAL A 162 11.93 2.71 -21.56
CA VAL A 162 12.59 2.13 -22.71
C VAL A 162 13.16 3.25 -23.56
N GLU A 163 14.47 3.36 -23.59
CA GLU A 163 15.19 4.27 -24.48
C GLU A 163 15.96 3.50 -25.54
N PHE A 164 15.84 3.99 -26.76
CA PHE A 164 16.59 3.50 -27.92
C PHE A 164 17.52 4.60 -28.43
N LYS A 165 18.62 4.20 -29.05
CA LYS A 165 19.48 5.12 -29.81
C LYS A 165 18.73 5.60 -31.06
N ASP A 166 19.05 6.82 -31.50
CA ASP A 166 18.41 7.51 -32.63
C ASP A 166 18.47 6.75 -33.97
N ASP A 167 19.31 5.72 -34.08
CA ASP A 167 19.44 4.87 -35.26
C ASP A 167 18.44 3.72 -35.34
N MET A 168 17.60 3.53 -34.31
CA MET A 168 16.56 2.51 -34.31
C MET A 168 15.41 2.84 -35.28
N PRO A 169 14.77 1.82 -35.88
CA PRO A 169 13.60 2.01 -36.75
C PRO A 169 12.55 2.92 -36.10
N PRO A 170 12.00 3.93 -36.82
CA PRO A 170 11.02 4.85 -36.27
C PRO A 170 9.79 4.15 -35.70
N GLU A 171 9.41 2.99 -36.24
CA GLU A 171 8.29 2.22 -35.71
C GLU A 171 8.57 1.68 -34.30
N LEU A 172 9.81 1.25 -34.03
CA LEU A 172 10.24 0.78 -32.70
C LEU A 172 10.40 1.93 -31.72
N GLN A 173 10.91 3.08 -32.18
CA GLN A 173 10.96 4.29 -31.36
C GLN A 173 9.56 4.73 -30.95
N ALA A 174 8.62 4.81 -31.90
CA ALA A 174 7.24 5.18 -31.63
C ALA A 174 6.54 4.18 -30.68
N LEU A 175 6.86 2.89 -30.80
CA LEU A 175 6.33 1.86 -29.92
C LEU A 175 6.90 1.97 -28.49
N ALA A 176 8.19 2.28 -28.33
CA ALA A 176 8.80 2.57 -27.04
C ALA A 176 8.23 3.83 -26.38
N THR A 177 8.08 4.92 -27.14
CA THR A 177 7.43 6.14 -26.62
C THR A 177 6.00 5.85 -26.15
N GLN A 178 5.19 5.13 -26.93
CA GLN A 178 3.85 4.72 -26.49
C GLN A 178 3.88 3.87 -25.23
N ALA A 179 4.84 2.95 -25.09
CA ALA A 179 4.98 2.15 -23.88
C ALA A 179 5.31 3.02 -22.66
N ASN A 180 6.28 3.93 -22.79
CA ASN A 180 6.66 4.85 -21.72
C ASN A 180 5.52 5.79 -21.33
N ASP A 181 4.78 6.35 -22.28
CA ASP A 181 3.60 7.18 -22.00
C ASP A 181 2.53 6.41 -21.21
N LEU A 182 2.38 5.11 -21.50
CA LEU A 182 1.44 4.25 -20.78
C LEU A 182 1.94 3.89 -19.38
N LEU A 183 3.25 3.74 -19.19
CA LEU A 183 3.89 3.52 -17.89
C LEU A 183 3.70 4.74 -16.99
N VAL A 184 4.05 5.93 -17.48
CA VAL A 184 3.85 7.20 -16.76
C VAL A 184 2.37 7.44 -16.45
N ALA A 185 1.47 7.04 -17.33
CA ALA A 185 0.03 7.17 -17.10
C ALA A 185 -0.59 6.04 -16.23
N GLY A 186 0.22 5.17 -15.61
CA GLY A 186 -0.26 4.06 -14.76
C GLY A 186 -1.08 2.99 -15.49
N LYS A 187 -1.06 2.95 -16.83
CA LYS A 187 -1.85 2.02 -17.65
C LYS A 187 -1.10 0.71 -17.88
N TRP A 188 -0.79 0.02 -16.79
CA TRP A 188 0.13 -1.12 -16.73
C TRP A 188 -0.17 -2.23 -17.74
N GLU A 189 -1.42 -2.70 -17.87
CA GLU A 189 -1.76 -3.78 -18.81
C GLU A 189 -1.53 -3.38 -20.27
N LYS A 190 -1.80 -2.12 -20.61
CA LYS A 190 -1.57 -1.59 -21.95
C LYS A 190 -0.08 -1.43 -22.21
N ALA A 191 0.68 -0.95 -21.24
CA ALA A 191 2.14 -0.86 -21.30
C ALA A 191 2.74 -2.25 -21.54
N ILE A 192 2.32 -3.27 -20.76
CA ILE A 192 2.77 -4.66 -20.90
C ILE A 192 2.52 -5.20 -22.31
N ALA A 193 1.38 -4.90 -22.92
CA ALA A 193 1.09 -5.34 -24.29
C ALA A 193 2.10 -4.77 -25.30
N LYS A 194 2.43 -3.47 -25.17
CA LYS A 194 3.39 -2.77 -26.04
C LYS A 194 4.82 -3.24 -25.80
N LEU A 195 5.21 -3.39 -24.54
CA LEU A 195 6.52 -3.93 -24.15
C LEU A 195 6.70 -5.38 -24.61
N SER A 196 5.64 -6.19 -24.59
CA SER A 196 5.68 -7.57 -25.10
C SER A 196 5.82 -7.66 -26.61
N GLU A 197 5.32 -6.66 -27.34
CA GLU A 197 5.58 -6.51 -28.77
C GLU A 197 7.05 -6.10 -29.00
N LEU A 198 7.58 -5.18 -28.20
CA LEU A 198 8.99 -4.77 -28.23
C LEU A 198 9.95 -5.92 -27.93
N VAL A 199 9.67 -6.76 -26.93
CA VAL A 199 10.48 -7.96 -26.61
C VAL A 199 10.58 -8.92 -27.79
N LYS A 200 9.52 -9.06 -28.61
CA LYS A 200 9.56 -9.93 -29.80
C LYS A 200 10.45 -9.37 -30.91
N GLN A 201 10.55 -8.04 -31.00
CA GLN A 201 11.31 -7.36 -32.05
C GLN A 201 12.76 -7.12 -31.66
N VAL A 202 13.02 -6.86 -30.37
CA VAL A 202 14.34 -6.54 -29.83
C VAL A 202 14.59 -7.35 -28.54
N PRO A 203 14.70 -8.68 -28.62
CA PRO A 203 14.76 -9.56 -27.44
C PRO A 203 16.03 -9.42 -26.61
N GLU A 204 17.07 -8.75 -27.11
CA GLU A 204 18.35 -8.55 -26.44
C GLU A 204 18.46 -7.21 -25.70
N ASN A 205 17.41 -6.39 -25.70
CA ASN A 205 17.41 -5.12 -24.97
C ASN A 205 16.86 -5.32 -23.54
N ALA A 206 17.74 -5.19 -22.55
CA ALA A 206 17.44 -5.41 -21.14
C ALA A 206 16.41 -4.41 -20.57
N MET A 207 16.44 -3.15 -21.03
CA MET A 207 15.52 -2.11 -20.54
C MET A 207 14.05 -2.43 -20.82
N ILE A 208 13.76 -3.13 -21.92
CA ILE A 208 12.38 -3.54 -22.24
C ILE A 208 11.85 -4.55 -21.21
N TYR A 209 12.70 -5.48 -20.77
CA TYR A 209 12.35 -6.41 -19.70
C TYR A 209 12.25 -5.70 -18.36
N ALA A 210 13.15 -4.77 -18.04
CA ALA A 210 13.08 -3.99 -16.81
C ALA A 210 11.75 -3.22 -16.70
N ALA A 211 11.41 -2.44 -17.74
CA ALA A 211 10.16 -1.68 -17.81
C ALA A 211 8.90 -2.57 -17.74
N ARG A 212 8.94 -3.76 -18.35
CA ARG A 212 7.82 -4.70 -18.30
C ARG A 212 7.72 -5.40 -16.95
N GLY A 213 8.86 -5.70 -16.33
CA GLY A 213 8.96 -6.20 -14.96
C GLY A 213 8.33 -5.23 -13.97
N ASP A 214 8.62 -3.93 -14.10
CA ASP A 214 8.02 -2.89 -13.25
C ASP A 214 6.49 -2.86 -13.39
N ALA A 215 5.98 -2.91 -14.62
CA ALA A 215 4.54 -2.97 -14.87
C ALA A 215 3.89 -4.26 -14.34
N TYR A 216 4.58 -5.40 -14.39
CA TYR A 216 4.11 -6.63 -13.77
C TYR A 216 4.11 -6.53 -12.24
N SER A 217 5.15 -5.94 -11.65
CA SER A 217 5.29 -5.70 -10.22
C SER A 217 4.14 -4.82 -9.70
N ALA A 218 3.87 -3.70 -10.38
CA ALA A 218 2.77 -2.78 -10.06
C ALA A 218 1.38 -3.47 -10.11
N LEU A 219 1.22 -4.51 -10.91
CA LEU A 219 -0.01 -5.32 -10.97
C LEU A 219 -0.06 -6.47 -9.95
N GLY A 220 0.97 -6.64 -9.12
CA GLY A 220 1.13 -7.74 -8.19
C GLY A 220 1.41 -9.10 -8.86
N LYS A 221 1.97 -9.07 -10.08
CA LYS A 221 2.32 -10.27 -10.88
C LYS A 221 3.79 -10.63 -10.67
N GLY A 222 4.10 -11.07 -9.45
CA GLY A 222 5.48 -11.26 -9.00
C GLY A 222 6.27 -12.32 -9.78
N ASP A 223 5.64 -13.41 -10.22
CA ASP A 223 6.32 -14.47 -10.97
C ASP A 223 6.76 -13.97 -12.36
N GLU A 224 5.88 -13.22 -13.04
CA GLU A 224 6.18 -12.60 -14.33
C GLU A 224 7.23 -11.49 -14.21
N ALA A 225 7.12 -10.63 -13.17
CA ALA A 225 8.12 -9.60 -12.90
C ALA A 225 9.51 -10.21 -12.63
N LEU A 226 9.55 -11.28 -11.84
CA LEU A 226 10.79 -11.98 -11.53
C LEU A 226 11.42 -12.61 -12.78
N ALA A 227 10.61 -13.18 -13.68
CA ALA A 227 11.09 -13.72 -14.94
C ALA A 227 11.75 -12.63 -15.82
N ASP A 228 11.16 -11.45 -15.86
CA ASP A 228 11.68 -10.31 -16.61
C ASP A 228 12.96 -9.73 -15.98
N TYR A 229 13.01 -9.53 -14.65
CA TYR A 229 14.24 -9.08 -13.99
C TYR A 229 15.39 -10.09 -14.09
N ASN A 230 15.08 -11.39 -14.10
CA ASN A 230 16.08 -12.43 -14.41
C ASN A 230 16.59 -12.33 -15.86
N ALA A 231 15.76 -11.88 -16.80
CA ALA A 231 16.20 -11.62 -18.16
C ALA A 231 17.15 -10.42 -18.22
N VAL A 232 16.87 -9.34 -17.46
CA VAL A 232 17.77 -8.18 -17.34
C VAL A 232 19.16 -8.63 -16.87
N ILE A 233 19.24 -9.37 -15.76
CA ILE A 233 20.52 -9.84 -15.20
C ILE A 233 21.25 -10.80 -16.15
N ARG A 234 20.52 -11.62 -16.92
CA ARG A 234 21.12 -12.50 -17.93
C ARG A 234 21.75 -11.71 -19.08
N LEU A 235 21.09 -10.64 -19.52
CA LEU A 235 21.55 -9.78 -20.61
C LEU A 235 22.70 -8.86 -20.15
N GLU A 236 22.62 -8.39 -18.90
CA GLU A 236 23.55 -7.43 -18.31
C GLU A 236 24.00 -7.88 -16.91
N PRO A 237 24.87 -8.90 -16.80
CA PRO A 237 25.25 -9.50 -15.52
C PRO A 237 26.07 -8.57 -14.62
N GLU A 238 26.66 -7.51 -15.17
CA GLU A 238 27.43 -6.51 -14.41
C GLU A 238 26.61 -5.24 -14.10
N ASN A 239 25.30 -5.24 -14.41
CA ASN A 239 24.43 -4.10 -14.12
C ASN A 239 23.92 -4.18 -12.67
N GLY A 240 24.57 -3.44 -11.77
CA GLY A 240 24.18 -3.36 -10.35
C GLY A 240 22.72 -2.92 -10.12
N LYS A 241 22.13 -2.10 -11.01
CA LYS A 241 20.73 -1.67 -10.90
C LYS A 241 19.75 -2.83 -11.12
N ALA A 242 20.09 -3.79 -11.98
CA ALA A 242 19.26 -4.96 -12.24
C ALA A 242 19.08 -5.83 -10.98
N PHE A 243 20.15 -6.00 -10.19
CA PHE A 243 20.08 -6.67 -8.89
C PHE A 243 19.25 -5.87 -7.88
N ASN A 244 19.40 -4.54 -7.84
CA ASN A 244 18.60 -3.70 -6.94
C ASN A 244 17.09 -3.83 -7.19
N ILE A 245 16.68 -3.78 -8.46
CA ILE A 245 15.26 -3.87 -8.82
C ILE A 245 14.70 -5.27 -8.47
N ARG A 246 15.46 -6.35 -8.72
CA ARG A 246 15.04 -7.70 -8.31
C ARG A 246 15.02 -7.87 -6.78
N ALA A 247 15.96 -7.26 -6.06
CA ALA A 247 15.98 -7.25 -4.61
C ALA A 247 14.74 -6.57 -4.01
N ASN A 248 14.30 -5.45 -4.58
CA ASN A 248 13.05 -4.79 -4.18
C ASN A 248 11.85 -5.73 -4.36
N LEU A 249 11.75 -6.41 -5.51
CA LEU A 249 10.70 -7.41 -5.71
C LEU A 249 10.78 -8.56 -4.69
N TYR A 250 11.98 -9.07 -4.38
CA TYR A 250 12.14 -10.11 -3.37
C TYR A 250 11.72 -9.63 -1.98
N ARG A 251 12.04 -8.39 -1.60
CA ARG A 251 11.57 -7.78 -0.36
C ARG A 251 10.04 -7.73 -0.33
N ASP A 252 9.41 -7.29 -1.41
CA ASP A 252 7.95 -7.16 -1.50
C ASP A 252 7.25 -8.53 -1.49
N LEU A 253 7.94 -9.59 -1.94
CA LEU A 253 7.54 -10.99 -1.83
C LEU A 253 7.93 -11.66 -0.50
N GLU A 254 8.43 -10.89 0.48
CA GLU A 254 8.89 -11.35 1.79
C GLU A 254 10.04 -12.39 1.75
N LYS A 255 10.83 -12.38 0.67
CA LYS A 255 12.03 -13.21 0.46
C LYS A 255 13.28 -12.46 0.89
N GLN A 256 13.41 -12.27 2.20
CA GLN A 256 14.42 -11.39 2.79
C GLN A 256 15.87 -11.82 2.50
N ASP A 257 16.18 -13.12 2.51
CA ASP A 257 17.54 -13.60 2.28
C ASP A 257 17.97 -13.37 0.82
N GLU A 258 17.08 -13.63 -0.13
CA GLU A 258 17.32 -13.34 -1.55
C GLU A 258 17.44 -11.84 -1.81
N ALA A 259 16.61 -11.01 -1.16
CA ALA A 259 16.72 -9.56 -1.26
C ALA A 259 18.07 -9.04 -0.71
N LEU A 260 18.52 -9.53 0.45
CA LEU A 260 19.82 -9.16 1.02
C LEU A 260 20.99 -9.55 0.12
N ALA A 261 20.93 -10.73 -0.51
CA ALA A 261 21.95 -11.18 -1.45
C ALA A 261 22.03 -10.26 -2.66
N ASP A 262 20.89 -9.91 -3.26
CA ASP A 262 20.84 -9.05 -4.43
C ASP A 262 21.20 -7.59 -4.12
N PHE A 263 20.76 -7.03 -2.99
CA PHE A 263 21.24 -5.69 -2.57
C PHE A 263 22.75 -5.68 -2.37
N THR A 264 23.31 -6.74 -1.77
CA THR A 264 24.76 -6.84 -1.57
C THR A 264 25.52 -6.92 -2.90
N GLU A 265 24.99 -7.66 -3.86
CA GLU A 265 25.59 -7.75 -5.20
C GLU A 265 25.46 -6.44 -5.97
N SER A 266 24.30 -5.76 -5.87
CA SER A 266 24.10 -4.42 -6.42
C SER A 266 25.16 -3.44 -5.92
N ILE A 267 25.39 -3.42 -4.60
CA ILE A 267 26.40 -2.57 -3.94
C ILE A 267 27.83 -2.94 -4.36
N ARG A 268 28.10 -4.23 -4.59
CA ARG A 268 29.42 -4.70 -5.04
C ARG A 268 29.72 -4.25 -6.48
N LEU A 269 28.73 -4.32 -7.35
CA LEU A 269 28.83 -3.96 -8.76
C LEU A 269 28.83 -2.44 -8.99
N ASP A 270 28.02 -1.71 -8.22
CA ASP A 270 27.92 -0.26 -8.26
C ASP A 270 28.00 0.34 -6.84
N PRO A 271 29.22 0.58 -6.32
CA PRO A 271 29.41 1.09 -4.98
C PRO A 271 28.86 2.50 -4.75
N GLU A 272 28.74 3.30 -5.81
CA GLU A 272 28.25 4.70 -5.77
C GLU A 272 26.72 4.78 -5.81
N HIS A 273 26.04 3.69 -6.18
CA HIS A 273 24.59 3.61 -6.10
C HIS A 273 24.13 3.55 -4.63
N ALA A 274 23.55 4.66 -4.16
CA ALA A 274 23.17 4.84 -2.76
C ALA A 274 21.96 3.99 -2.35
N PHE A 275 20.88 3.97 -3.15
CA PHE A 275 19.57 3.39 -2.82
C PHE A 275 19.56 1.95 -2.28
N PRO A 276 20.35 0.99 -2.80
CA PRO A 276 20.39 -0.37 -2.26
C PRO A 276 20.78 -0.42 -0.78
N ARG A 277 21.55 0.57 -0.29
CA ARG A 277 21.96 0.63 1.12
C ARG A 277 20.81 1.01 2.03
N ILE A 278 19.90 1.91 1.62
CA ILE A 278 18.71 2.19 2.42
C ILE A 278 17.86 0.94 2.57
N SER A 279 17.57 0.26 1.46
CA SER A 279 16.73 -0.95 1.49
C SER A 279 17.38 -2.09 2.28
N ARG A 280 18.70 -2.30 2.11
CA ARG A 280 19.44 -3.31 2.87
C ARG A 280 19.56 -2.96 4.35
N GLY A 281 19.78 -1.70 4.67
CA GLY A 281 19.83 -1.20 6.05
C GLY A 281 18.51 -1.44 6.78
N MET A 282 17.37 -1.24 6.12
CA MET A 282 16.05 -1.56 6.68
C MET A 282 15.88 -3.07 6.93
N LEU A 283 16.33 -3.93 6.01
CA LEU A 283 16.32 -5.38 6.22
C LEU A 283 17.22 -5.82 7.38
N TYR A 284 18.41 -5.22 7.53
CA TYR A 284 19.28 -5.47 8.67
C TYR A 284 18.63 -5.03 9.98
N TYR A 285 17.97 -3.88 10.01
CA TYR A 285 17.22 -3.43 11.17
C TYR A 285 16.11 -4.42 11.55
N GLN A 286 15.33 -4.92 10.58
CA GLN A 286 14.30 -5.93 10.82
C GLN A 286 14.88 -7.25 11.36
N GLN A 287 16.12 -7.60 10.99
CA GLN A 287 16.85 -8.75 11.52
C GLN A 287 17.53 -8.49 12.87
N GLY A 288 17.43 -7.29 13.45
CA GLY A 288 18.11 -6.89 14.68
C GLY A 288 19.61 -6.61 14.52
N LYS A 289 20.11 -6.52 13.29
CA LYS A 289 21.50 -6.17 12.94
C LYS A 289 21.67 -4.65 12.92
N ILE A 290 21.62 -4.06 14.11
CA ILE A 290 21.52 -2.60 14.30
C ILE A 290 22.75 -1.87 13.75
N GLU A 291 23.97 -2.36 14.00
CA GLU A 291 25.20 -1.68 13.57
C GLU A 291 25.37 -1.73 12.05
N GLU A 292 25.02 -2.85 11.42
CA GLU A 292 25.02 -2.98 9.96
C GLU A 292 24.00 -2.03 9.32
N ALA A 293 22.80 -1.90 9.91
CA ALA A 293 21.80 -0.94 9.44
C ALA A 293 22.29 0.52 9.53
N LEU A 294 22.84 0.91 10.69
CA LEU A 294 23.37 2.26 10.89
C LEU A 294 24.54 2.57 9.94
N SER A 295 25.42 1.60 9.69
CA SER A 295 26.52 1.73 8.73
C SER A 295 26.01 1.95 7.31
N ASP A 296 24.98 1.23 6.88
CA ASP A 296 24.40 1.38 5.54
C ASP A 296 23.73 2.75 5.37
N PHE A 297 22.99 3.22 6.37
CA PHE A 297 22.38 4.55 6.33
C PHE A 297 23.41 5.69 6.37
N GLU A 298 24.50 5.54 7.11
CA GLU A 298 25.59 6.52 7.12
C GLU A 298 26.26 6.60 5.73
N MET A 299 26.50 5.45 5.10
CA MET A 299 27.03 5.41 3.75
C MET A 299 26.05 5.99 2.72
N TYR A 300 24.75 5.79 2.90
CA TYR A 300 23.73 6.45 2.08
C TYR A 300 23.86 7.97 2.13
N SER A 301 23.87 8.57 3.33
CA SER A 301 23.99 10.03 3.50
C SER A 301 25.29 10.60 2.92
N LYS A 302 26.36 9.80 2.81
CA LYS A 302 27.61 10.23 2.14
C LYS A 302 27.50 10.24 0.62
N LEU A 303 26.73 9.32 0.05
CA LEU A 303 26.58 9.13 -1.39
C LEU A 303 25.45 10.00 -1.96
N ALA A 304 24.42 10.29 -1.17
CA ALA A 304 23.29 11.16 -1.50
C ALA A 304 23.17 12.29 -0.44
N PRO A 305 24.11 13.24 -0.40
CA PRO A 305 24.13 14.31 0.60
C PRO A 305 22.96 15.30 0.51
N GLU A 306 22.24 15.30 -0.61
CA GLU A 306 21.02 16.07 -0.87
C GLU A 306 19.72 15.39 -0.40
N ASP A 307 19.80 14.15 0.09
CA ASP A 307 18.64 13.37 0.52
C ASP A 307 18.61 13.16 2.05
N TYR A 308 17.50 13.52 2.67
CA TYR A 308 17.28 13.42 4.10
C TYR A 308 17.06 11.98 4.60
N LEU A 309 16.75 11.01 3.72
CA LEU A 309 16.31 9.66 4.11
C LEU A 309 17.36 8.91 4.95
N GLY A 310 18.65 9.07 4.66
CA GLY A 310 19.71 8.45 5.45
C GLY A 310 19.75 8.98 6.89
N HIS A 311 19.53 10.29 7.08
CA HIS A 311 19.44 10.89 8.41
C HIS A 311 18.17 10.45 9.14
N ASN A 312 17.02 10.44 8.46
CA ASN A 312 15.75 9.99 9.02
C ASN A 312 15.81 8.53 9.49
N ASN A 313 16.34 7.62 8.66
CA ASN A 313 16.40 6.19 9.01
C ASN A 313 17.37 5.91 10.16
N ARG A 314 18.49 6.64 10.24
CA ARG A 314 19.39 6.59 11.42
C ARG A 314 18.67 7.06 12.68
N ALA A 315 17.98 8.19 12.60
CA ALA A 315 17.23 8.75 13.72
C ALA A 315 16.18 7.77 14.23
N PHE A 316 15.42 7.14 13.32
CA PHE A 316 14.45 6.11 13.65
C PHE A 316 15.09 4.93 14.39
N VAL A 317 16.17 4.35 13.86
CA VAL A 317 16.85 3.21 14.50
C VAL A 317 17.40 3.58 15.87
N MET A 318 18.04 4.75 16.00
CA MET A 318 18.55 5.25 17.28
C MET A 318 17.45 5.44 18.31
N PHE A 319 16.30 5.99 17.89
CA PHE A 319 15.14 6.18 18.75
C PHE A 319 14.60 4.85 19.31
N GLN A 320 14.53 3.81 18.47
CA GLN A 320 14.09 2.46 18.87
C GLN A 320 15.05 1.80 19.86
N GLN A 321 16.32 2.23 19.90
CA GLN A 321 17.32 1.81 20.88
C GLN A 321 17.36 2.74 22.12
N GLU A 322 16.36 3.61 22.30
CA GLU A 322 16.27 4.60 23.38
C GLU A 322 17.45 5.60 23.41
N ARG A 323 18.19 5.73 22.30
CA ARG A 323 19.29 6.70 22.12
C ARG A 323 18.72 8.05 21.68
N TYR A 324 17.91 8.66 22.54
CA TYR A 324 17.07 9.82 22.18
C TYR A 324 17.86 11.07 21.78
N GLU A 325 19.01 11.33 22.39
CA GLU A 325 19.87 12.46 22.02
C GLU A 325 20.45 12.30 20.61
N GLU A 326 20.84 11.09 20.24
CA GLU A 326 21.37 10.82 18.90
C GLU A 326 20.27 10.83 17.84
N ALA A 327 19.08 10.32 18.19
CA ALA A 327 17.90 10.38 17.34
C ALA A 327 17.47 11.82 17.06
N GLU A 328 17.42 12.67 18.10
CA GLU A 328 17.10 14.09 17.94
C GLU A 328 18.11 14.79 17.03
N ALA A 329 19.41 14.58 17.24
CA ALA A 329 20.44 15.19 16.40
C ALA A 329 20.33 14.76 14.92
N ALA A 330 20.02 13.47 14.67
CA ALA A 330 19.86 12.96 13.32
C ALA A 330 18.58 13.49 12.65
N TRP A 331 17.45 13.56 13.35
CA TRP A 331 16.23 14.15 12.82
C TRP A 331 16.35 15.66 12.61
N HIS A 332 17.04 16.38 13.49
CA HIS A 332 17.32 17.79 13.30
C HIS A 332 18.02 18.02 11.95
N LEU A 333 19.07 17.25 11.65
CA LEU A 333 19.73 17.31 10.33
C LEU A 333 18.75 17.02 9.17
N ALA A 334 17.89 16.00 9.33
CA ALA A 334 16.92 15.64 8.29
C ALA A 334 15.89 16.76 8.04
N THR A 335 15.49 17.53 9.06
CA THR A 335 14.52 18.63 8.93
C THR A 335 15.08 19.92 8.30
N GLU A 336 16.39 20.01 8.07
CA GLU A 336 17.03 21.19 7.44
C GLU A 336 17.01 21.14 5.90
N PHE A 337 16.57 20.03 5.31
CA PHE A 337 16.45 19.89 3.85
C PHE A 337 15.21 20.63 3.32
N GLU A 338 15.23 21.01 2.04
CA GLU A 338 14.17 21.82 1.41
C GLU A 338 12.89 21.00 1.17
N ASP A 339 13.03 19.80 0.63
CA ASP A 339 11.93 18.89 0.28
C ASP A 339 11.87 17.71 1.26
N VAL A 340 11.27 17.95 2.43
CA VAL A 340 11.19 16.99 3.53
C VAL A 340 9.75 16.57 3.77
N ASP A 341 9.52 15.28 3.97
CA ASP A 341 8.18 14.79 4.27
C ASP A 341 7.70 15.21 5.66
N ASP A 342 6.38 15.35 5.81
CA ASP A 342 5.73 15.75 7.06
C ASP A 342 6.12 14.86 8.25
N TYR A 343 6.55 13.63 7.96
CA TYR A 343 6.91 12.66 8.96
C TYR A 343 8.26 12.81 9.62
N VAL A 344 9.19 13.47 8.98
CA VAL A 344 10.50 13.72 9.58
C VAL A 344 10.34 14.70 10.73
N PHE A 345 9.55 15.75 10.55
CA PHE A 345 9.24 16.75 11.58
C PHE A 345 8.52 16.14 12.78
N ALA A 346 7.57 15.24 12.55
CA ALA A 346 6.86 14.61 13.65
C ALA A 346 7.72 13.52 14.34
N GLY A 347 8.66 12.85 13.65
CA GLY A 347 9.70 12.03 14.28
C GLY A 347 10.61 12.85 15.19
N HIS A 348 11.10 14.00 14.70
CA HIS A 348 11.90 14.97 15.47
C HIS A 348 11.19 15.41 16.76
N ALA A 349 9.91 15.77 16.65
CA ALA A 349 9.09 16.20 17.77
C ALA A 349 8.96 15.11 18.86
N VAL A 350 8.79 13.84 18.47
CA VAL A 350 8.71 12.71 19.42
C VAL A 350 10.02 12.54 20.19
N ALA A 351 11.18 12.70 19.53
CA ALA A 351 12.48 12.67 20.23
C ALA A 351 12.58 13.79 21.27
N LEU A 352 12.16 15.01 20.92
CA LEU A 352 12.15 16.16 21.82
C LEU A 352 11.24 15.94 23.04
N GLU A 353 10.10 15.25 22.89
CA GLU A 353 9.24 14.88 24.02
C GLU A 353 9.95 13.92 25.00
N GLN A 354 10.64 12.88 24.49
CA GLN A 354 11.40 11.95 25.33
C GLN A 354 12.53 12.67 26.09
N LEU A 355 13.13 13.69 25.47
CA LEU A 355 14.13 14.56 26.07
C LEU A 355 13.55 15.65 26.99
N LYS A 356 12.23 15.64 27.25
CA LYS A 356 11.53 16.59 28.11
C LYS A 356 11.65 18.05 27.63
N ARG A 357 11.65 18.25 26.31
CA ARG A 357 11.65 19.54 25.60
C ARG A 357 10.31 19.82 24.90
N PRO A 358 9.18 19.90 25.64
CA PRO A 358 7.84 19.91 25.05
C PRO A 358 7.52 21.20 24.26
N ALA A 359 8.15 22.33 24.61
CA ALA A 359 7.94 23.58 23.89
C ALA A 359 8.48 23.50 22.45
N GLU A 360 9.64 22.87 22.27
CA GLU A 360 10.27 22.66 20.96
C GLU A 360 9.53 21.58 20.17
N ALA A 361 9.13 20.49 20.84
CA ALA A 361 8.30 19.45 20.21
C ALA A 361 7.01 20.02 19.60
N VAL A 362 6.34 20.93 20.30
CA VAL A 362 5.12 21.59 19.79
C VAL A 362 5.36 22.39 18.51
N GLU A 363 6.52 23.03 18.35
CA GLU A 363 6.85 23.75 17.10
C GLU A 363 7.06 22.78 15.93
N GLU A 364 7.74 21.67 16.16
CA GLU A 364 7.96 20.64 15.14
C GLU A 364 6.65 19.95 14.72
N TYR A 365 5.76 19.66 15.68
CA TYR A 365 4.42 19.17 15.35
C TYR A 365 3.59 20.16 14.54
N LYS A 366 3.74 21.47 14.78
CA LYS A 366 3.07 22.49 13.95
C LYS A 366 3.57 22.45 12.51
N LYS A 367 4.88 22.32 12.30
CA LYS A 367 5.47 22.18 10.94
C LYS A 367 4.90 20.95 10.23
N ALA A 368 4.92 19.78 10.88
CA ALA A 368 4.36 18.54 10.33
C ALA A 368 2.89 18.71 9.88
N VAL A 369 2.03 19.30 10.72
CA VAL A 369 0.61 19.49 10.42
C VAL A 369 0.38 20.48 9.26
N GLN A 370 1.20 21.53 9.15
CA GLN A 370 1.07 22.54 8.09
C GLN A 370 1.39 21.96 6.69
N MET A 371 2.31 21.00 6.61
CA MET A 371 2.69 20.34 5.36
C MET A 371 1.63 19.36 4.86
N ASN A 372 0.84 18.79 5.77
CA ASN A 372 -0.18 17.82 5.40
C ASN A 372 -1.43 18.51 4.77
N ARG A 373 -1.59 18.36 3.45
CA ARG A 373 -2.63 19.01 2.61
C ARG A 373 -4.05 18.82 3.13
N ARG A 374 -4.34 17.66 3.74
CA ARG A 374 -5.64 17.31 4.34
C ARG A 374 -5.99 18.21 5.54
N TRP A 375 -4.98 18.69 6.27
CA TRP A 375 -5.16 19.45 7.51
C TRP A 375 -5.06 20.95 7.30
N LYS A 376 -4.31 21.40 6.29
CA LYS A 376 -4.29 22.80 5.84
C LYS A 376 -5.70 23.34 5.59
N ASN A 377 -6.52 22.61 4.82
CA ASN A 377 -7.91 23.00 4.52
C ASN A 377 -8.81 23.02 5.77
N LYS A 378 -8.57 22.11 6.72
CA LYS A 378 -9.37 22.03 7.95
C LYS A 378 -9.01 23.17 8.93
N LEU A 379 -7.75 23.59 8.96
CA LEU A 379 -7.27 24.74 9.73
C LEU A 379 -7.84 26.05 9.19
N ASP A 380 -7.86 26.24 7.87
CA ASP A 380 -8.39 27.45 7.23
C ASP A 380 -9.90 27.62 7.51
N THR A 381 -10.66 26.52 7.65
CA THR A 381 -12.10 26.57 7.92
C THR A 381 -12.50 26.86 9.36
N VAL A 382 -11.61 26.64 10.34
CA VAL A 382 -11.97 26.69 11.78
C VAL A 382 -11.61 28.03 12.44
N GLY A 383 -10.79 28.87 11.80
CA GLY A 383 -10.45 30.21 12.28
C GLY A 383 -9.50 30.21 13.49
N ALA A 384 -8.57 31.17 13.51
CA ALA A 384 -7.41 31.22 14.39
C ALA A 384 -7.68 31.56 15.88
N GLU A 385 -8.89 31.39 16.40
CA GLU A 385 -9.29 31.85 17.75
C GLU A 385 -9.36 30.74 18.83
N TYR A 386 -9.11 29.48 18.50
CA TYR A 386 -9.02 28.42 19.52
C TYR A 386 -7.62 28.34 20.12
N SER A 387 -7.52 28.57 21.44
CA SER A 387 -6.28 28.35 22.21
C SER A 387 -5.86 26.88 22.11
N TRP A 388 -4.59 26.63 21.79
CA TRP A 388 -3.98 25.32 21.56
C TRP A 388 -3.96 24.42 22.81
N THR A 389 -5.11 23.92 23.25
CA THR A 389 -5.20 23.01 24.40
C THR A 389 -6.44 22.13 24.29
N GLU A 390 -6.23 20.92 23.76
CA GLU A 390 -6.40 19.64 24.48
C GLU A 390 -6.46 18.43 23.53
N PRO A 391 -6.99 18.55 22.30
CA PRO A 391 -6.86 17.53 21.26
C PRO A 391 -5.77 17.84 20.23
N MET A 392 -5.21 19.06 20.22
CA MET A 392 -4.32 19.65 19.16
C MET A 392 -3.24 18.72 18.63
N LEU A 393 -2.81 17.85 19.51
CA LEU A 393 -1.71 16.95 19.37
C LEU A 393 -2.13 15.53 19.68
N VAL A 394 -3.22 15.33 20.45
CA VAL A 394 -3.88 14.03 20.55
C VAL A 394 -3.97 13.43 19.18
N LEU A 395 -4.23 14.31 18.19
CA LEU A 395 -4.48 14.35 16.75
C LEU A 395 -3.29 14.42 15.79
N ALA A 396 -2.18 14.93 16.29
CA ALA A 396 -0.94 14.34 15.93
C ALA A 396 -0.99 12.84 16.38
N THR A 397 -2.06 12.25 16.95
CA THR A 397 -2.40 10.81 16.79
C THR A 397 -2.37 10.41 15.35
N HIS A 398 -2.00 9.16 15.21
CA HIS A 398 -1.35 8.64 14.04
C HIS A 398 0.08 9.16 13.95
N ILE A 399 0.40 10.46 14.17
CA ILE A 399 1.73 11.17 14.11
C ILE A 399 2.53 10.41 13.14
N ILE A 400 2.02 10.58 11.93
CA ILE A 400 2.43 9.77 10.84
C ILE A 400 2.10 8.34 11.21
N GLY A 401 0.87 7.87 10.97
CA GLY A 401 0.45 6.52 11.35
C GLY A 401 1.52 5.52 11.00
N ARG A 402 2.39 5.20 11.99
CA ARG A 402 3.65 4.45 11.88
C ARG A 402 4.90 5.10 11.22
N LEU A 403 5.15 6.41 11.06
CA LEU A 403 6.17 6.86 10.07
C LEU A 403 5.90 6.16 8.70
N ARG A 404 4.58 5.98 8.48
CA ARG A 404 3.84 5.14 7.52
C ARG A 404 4.42 3.76 7.24
N ALA A 405 4.75 3.12 8.35
CA ALA A 405 5.25 1.78 8.48
C ALA A 405 6.62 1.72 7.84
N SER A 406 7.65 1.45 8.63
CA SER A 406 9.00 1.06 8.24
C SER A 406 9.07 -0.33 7.54
N ARG A 407 8.02 -0.58 6.75
CA ARG A 407 8.06 -1.11 5.39
C ARG A 407 9.07 -0.36 4.54
#